data_AF-A0A6G8CPM7-F1
#
_entry.id   AF-A0A6G8CPM7-F1
#
_cell.length_a   1.000
_cell.length_b   1.000
_cell.length_c   1.000
_cell.angle_alpha   90.00
_cell.angle_beta   90.00
_cell.angle_gamma   90.00
#
_symmetry.space_group_name_H-M   'P 1'
#
loop_
_entity.id
_entity.type
_entity.pdbx_description
1 polymer ?
#
loop_
_entity_poly.entity_id
_entity_poly.type
_entity_poly.pdbx_seq_one_letter_code
_entity_poly.pdbx_strand_id
1 'polypeptide(L)'
;MSGAILVSSETVPKAQESRVIEPIVERHVGDAAFYWSQLDRSTHSPLLNIDGVLHFEGRLTAHLDGIVVAEESGWQVAMKALYRWRSAGEMFVCAMLTFSTSDRSLQQQRWSSVLAILQSDPHRKLRGVVAALLRIRPEIANGWITKFIQPHESAPLQVIAWRALARSRVLCHQFARQDLEKLLQQAMAGADAHVRAAACRAAGMAGFETKVQKLIQDNDRSAGVEAAIALAQQGQSQTGLHCLWSAVWAQIGDVDRLTGVYKSLAMHRLARWVRYLGVHVPNGHEQVPRVLEVLPARIALSFLLHHADDKYLDWIQTQMSNPQCARLAAWTWASLLGIDLERSGLALPVARSEESTHCPTDDLDPGLALPDVAAIQQFNVAENVATYGLSTRLKTVEGCRHILRQGPQALRWIAAQYLSSLGVKRALSAESVFDTKADARRQLQLMGVWTLPGSEAK
;
A
#
# COMPACT_ATOMS: atom_id res chain seq x y z
N MET A 1 35.21 76.45 14.36
CA MET A 1 35.66 75.44 15.36
C MET A 1 34.44 74.64 15.81
N SER A 2 34.65 73.39 16.23
CA SER A 2 33.67 72.29 16.39
C SER A 2 33.25 71.65 15.08
N GLY A 3 33.41 70.35 14.83
CA GLY A 3 33.81 69.24 15.70
C GLY A 3 33.21 67.99 15.07
N ALA A 4 34.06 67.08 14.60
CA ALA A 4 33.69 65.89 13.85
C ALA A 4 32.80 64.93 14.68
N ILE A 5 31.72 64.41 14.07
CA ILE A 5 31.00 63.24 14.58
C ILE A 5 31.36 62.08 13.64
N LEU A 6 32.20 61.19 14.16
CA LEU A 6 32.49 59.88 13.61
C LEU A 6 31.20 59.04 13.61
N VAL A 7 30.70 58.69 12.43
CA VAL A 7 29.67 57.66 12.28
C VAL A 7 30.36 56.31 12.44
N SER A 8 30.24 55.75 13.63
CA SER A 8 30.62 54.38 13.95
C SER A 8 29.81 53.41 13.09
N SER A 9 30.52 52.59 12.31
CA SER A 9 29.96 51.47 11.58
C SER A 9 29.43 50.41 12.55
N GLU A 10 28.12 50.41 12.80
CA GLU A 10 27.47 49.27 13.42
C GLU A 10 27.48 48.10 12.43
N THR A 11 28.37 47.16 12.71
CA THR A 11 28.37 45.83 12.11
C THR A 11 27.03 45.15 12.43
N VAL A 12 26.21 44.96 11.40
CA VAL A 12 25.06 44.06 11.44
C VAL A 12 25.54 42.69 11.95
N PRO A 13 24.94 42.12 13.01
CA PRO A 13 25.36 40.81 13.49
C PRO A 13 25.06 39.76 12.41
N LYS A 14 26.10 39.00 12.03
CA LYS A 14 25.98 37.77 11.24
C LYS A 14 24.92 36.88 11.87
N ALA A 15 24.01 36.37 11.04
CA ALA A 15 23.02 35.37 11.44
C ALA A 15 23.71 34.28 12.28
N GLN A 16 23.17 34.06 13.48
CA GLN A 16 23.62 33.02 14.40
C GLN A 16 23.50 31.68 13.68
N GLU A 17 24.63 31.08 13.29
CA GLU A 17 24.68 29.73 12.73
C GLU A 17 23.89 28.81 13.65
N SER A 18 22.77 28.28 13.17
CA SER A 18 21.98 27.32 13.92
C SER A 18 22.89 26.13 14.20
N ARG A 19 23.21 25.90 15.48
CA ARG A 19 23.98 24.71 15.87
C ARG A 19 23.13 23.49 15.59
N VAL A 20 23.34 22.86 14.43
CA VAL A 20 22.73 21.58 14.10
C VAL A 20 23.28 20.54 15.07
N ILE A 21 22.39 19.85 15.77
CA ILE A 21 22.74 18.75 16.67
C ILE A 21 22.59 17.45 15.88
N GLU A 22 23.68 16.98 15.27
CA GLU A 22 23.69 15.81 14.37
C GLU A 22 22.96 14.57 14.94
N PRO A 23 23.12 14.18 16.23
CA PRO A 23 22.37 13.05 16.79
C PRO A 23 20.84 13.21 16.74
N ILE A 24 20.33 14.44 16.83
CA ILE A 24 18.89 14.71 16.71
C ILE A 24 18.45 14.54 15.25
N VAL A 25 19.26 14.99 14.29
CA VAL A 25 19.02 14.79 12.86
C VAL A 25 19.06 13.31 12.49
N GLU A 26 20.02 12.54 13.01
CA GLU A 26 20.10 11.09 12.83
C GLU A 26 18.82 10.40 13.31
N ARG A 27 18.28 10.84 14.45
CA ARG A 27 16.99 10.34 14.95
C ARG A 27 15.83 10.71 14.02
N HIS A 28 15.76 11.95 13.53
CA HIS A 28 14.71 12.34 12.58
C HIS A 28 14.74 11.51 11.29
N VAL A 29 15.93 11.27 10.72
CA VAL A 29 16.11 10.41 9.53
C VAL A 29 15.65 8.98 9.81
N GLY A 30 16.13 8.38 10.90
CA GLY A 30 15.78 7.01 11.28
C GLY A 30 14.28 6.84 11.56
N ASP A 31 13.70 7.74 12.34
CA ASP A 31 12.27 7.70 12.71
C ASP A 31 11.37 7.94 11.48
N ALA A 32 11.75 8.84 10.56
CA ALA A 32 11.02 9.03 9.31
C ALA A 32 11.02 7.75 8.44
N ALA A 33 12.19 7.12 8.26
CA ALA A 33 12.29 5.86 7.52
C ALA A 33 11.49 4.73 8.19
N PHE A 34 11.51 4.66 9.53
CA PHE A 34 10.73 3.72 10.32
C PHE A 34 9.22 3.91 10.15
N TYR A 35 8.69 5.11 10.41
CA TYR A 35 7.26 5.38 10.35
C TYR A 35 6.69 5.17 8.94
N TRP A 36 7.43 5.57 7.90
CA TRP A 36 7.05 5.24 6.53
C TRP A 36 7.00 3.72 6.29
N SER A 37 8.00 2.98 6.78
CA SER A 37 8.05 1.52 6.62
C SER A 37 6.92 0.80 7.37
N GLN A 38 6.47 1.36 8.51
CA GLN A 38 5.28 0.87 9.22
C GLN A 38 4.02 1.09 8.39
N LEU A 39 3.83 2.29 7.83
CA LEU A 39 2.68 2.61 6.98
C LEU A 39 2.64 1.73 5.73
N ASP A 40 3.78 1.55 5.04
CA ASP A 40 3.85 0.74 3.82
C ASP A 40 3.48 -0.73 4.08
N ARG A 41 3.93 -1.31 5.21
CA ARG A 41 3.63 -2.70 5.58
C ARG A 41 2.22 -2.89 6.13
N SER A 42 1.57 -1.84 6.61
CA SER A 42 0.27 -1.94 7.31
C SER A 42 -0.96 -1.96 6.41
N THR A 43 -0.81 -1.99 5.07
CA THR A 43 -1.94 -1.99 4.13
C THR A 43 -2.95 -3.12 4.34
N HIS A 44 -2.48 -4.27 4.82
CA HIS A 44 -3.33 -5.41 5.15
C HIS A 44 -3.29 -5.70 6.65
N SER A 45 -3.00 -4.69 7.48
CA SER A 45 -2.99 -4.86 8.93
C SER A 45 -4.42 -5.08 9.45
N PRO A 46 -4.62 -6.08 10.33
CA PRO A 46 -5.89 -6.32 10.98
C PRO A 46 -6.13 -5.38 12.18
N LEU A 47 -5.10 -4.66 12.63
CA LEU A 47 -5.12 -3.81 13.82
C LEU A 47 -5.15 -2.31 13.50
N LEU A 48 -4.51 -1.90 12.42
CA LEU A 48 -4.33 -0.48 12.13
C LEU A 48 -5.58 0.10 11.49
N ASN A 49 -6.29 1.00 12.17
CA ASN A 49 -7.40 1.77 11.61
C ASN A 49 -6.91 3.14 11.06
N ILE A 50 -7.84 4.01 10.62
CA ILE A 50 -7.49 5.33 10.07
C ILE A 50 -6.85 6.26 11.10
N ASP A 51 -7.28 6.21 12.36
CA ASP A 51 -6.73 7.05 13.42
C ASP A 51 -5.27 6.69 13.68
N GLY A 52 -4.95 5.39 13.69
CA GLY A 52 -3.58 4.92 13.77
C GLY A 52 -2.74 5.33 12.54
N VAL A 53 -3.31 5.32 11.34
CA VAL A 53 -2.62 5.83 10.14
C VAL A 53 -2.33 7.33 10.28
N LEU A 54 -3.32 8.13 10.68
CA LEU A 54 -3.16 9.57 10.90
C LEU A 54 -2.07 9.85 11.94
N HIS A 55 -2.04 9.08 13.02
CA HIS A 55 -1.01 9.19 14.05
C HIS A 55 0.38 8.94 13.47
N PHE A 56 0.60 7.81 12.79
CA PHE A 56 1.89 7.49 12.18
C PHE A 56 2.30 8.51 11.11
N GLU A 57 1.37 9.01 10.33
CA GLU A 57 1.67 10.06 9.33
C GLU A 57 2.00 11.41 9.94
N GLY A 58 1.34 11.78 11.04
CA GLY A 58 1.69 12.97 11.80
C GLY A 58 3.12 12.91 12.31
N ARG A 59 3.52 11.74 12.86
CA ARG A 59 4.90 11.50 13.29
C ARG A 59 5.87 11.53 12.12
N LEU A 60 5.56 10.83 11.03
CA LEU A 60 6.38 10.84 9.81
C LEU A 60 6.62 12.26 9.30
N THR A 61 5.57 13.06 9.20
CA THR A 61 5.64 14.44 8.71
C THR A 61 6.51 15.30 9.62
N ALA A 62 6.29 15.24 10.95
CA ALA A 62 7.11 15.96 11.91
C ALA A 62 8.60 15.59 11.83
N HIS A 63 8.91 14.31 11.59
CA HIS A 63 10.30 13.90 11.42
C HIS A 63 10.89 14.40 10.09
N LEU A 64 10.14 14.34 8.98
CA LEU A 64 10.59 14.91 7.71
C LEU A 64 10.86 16.42 7.82
N ASP A 65 9.98 17.17 8.49
CA ASP A 65 10.17 18.61 8.73
C ASP A 65 11.45 18.88 9.52
N GLY A 66 11.74 18.09 10.57
CA GLY A 66 12.98 18.18 11.32
C GLY A 66 14.25 17.96 10.48
N ILE A 67 14.18 17.08 9.47
CA ILE A 67 15.31 16.87 8.53
C ILE A 67 15.46 18.07 7.60
N VAL A 68 14.36 18.62 7.10
CA VAL A 68 14.37 19.79 6.19
C VAL A 68 14.94 21.01 6.90
N VAL A 69 14.59 21.23 8.18
CA VAL A 69 15.14 22.33 9.01
C VAL A 69 16.66 22.21 9.21
N ALA A 70 17.21 20.99 9.18
CA ALA A 70 18.66 20.76 9.26
C ALA A 70 19.39 20.97 7.92
N GLU A 71 18.68 21.40 6.87
CA GLU A 71 19.22 21.78 5.56
C GLU A 71 20.22 20.75 4.99
N GLU A 72 21.45 21.18 4.70
CA GLU A 72 22.48 20.32 4.11
C GLU A 72 22.96 19.22 5.07
N SER A 73 22.99 19.48 6.38
CA SER A 73 23.28 18.43 7.37
C SER A 73 22.20 17.35 7.36
N GLY A 74 20.93 17.74 7.24
CA GLY A 74 19.80 16.81 7.07
C GLY A 74 19.98 15.89 5.85
N TRP A 75 20.38 16.46 4.72
CA TRP A 75 20.68 15.69 3.51
C TRP A 75 21.85 14.71 3.69
N GLN A 76 22.97 15.18 4.26
CA GLN A 76 24.16 14.35 4.47
C GLN A 76 23.87 13.16 5.39
N VAL A 77 23.16 13.39 6.49
CA VAL A 77 22.75 12.34 7.42
C VAL A 77 21.80 11.34 6.75
N ALA A 78 20.83 11.83 5.96
CA ALA A 78 19.92 10.96 5.20
C ALA A 78 20.68 10.08 4.19
N MET A 79 21.64 10.64 3.46
CA MET A 79 22.47 9.89 2.51
C MET A 79 23.37 8.86 3.20
N LYS A 80 23.96 9.19 4.35
CA LYS A 80 24.74 8.25 5.18
C LYS A 80 23.87 7.08 5.64
N ALA A 81 22.63 7.36 6.07
CA ALA A 81 21.66 6.32 6.44
C ALA A 81 21.28 5.45 5.24
N LEU A 82 20.98 6.03 4.08
CA LEU A 82 20.67 5.29 2.86
C LEU A 82 21.83 4.40 2.41
N TYR A 83 23.07 4.90 2.47
CA TYR A 83 24.25 4.10 2.14
C TYR A 83 24.43 2.89 3.07
N ARG A 84 24.19 3.09 4.37
CA ARG A 84 24.33 2.07 5.42
C ARG A 84 23.24 1.01 5.35
N TRP A 85 21.96 1.41 5.32
CA TRP A 85 20.83 0.50 5.48
C TRP A 85 20.27 -0.01 4.16
N ARG A 86 20.40 0.79 3.09
CA ARG A 86 19.97 0.45 1.71
C ARG A 86 18.52 -0.04 1.60
N SER A 87 17.65 0.41 2.51
CA SER A 87 16.24 0.01 2.55
C SER A 87 15.36 0.97 1.76
N ALA A 88 14.09 0.58 1.59
CA ALA A 88 13.11 1.46 0.96
C ALA A 88 12.76 2.68 1.80
N GLY A 89 12.91 2.62 3.14
CA GLY A 89 12.58 3.72 4.04
C GLY A 89 13.55 4.87 3.91
N GLU A 90 14.85 4.60 3.94
CA GLU A 90 15.85 5.64 3.69
C GLU A 90 15.77 6.14 2.25
N MET A 91 15.44 5.26 1.29
CA MET A 91 15.22 5.67 -0.11
C MET A 91 14.04 6.64 -0.23
N PHE A 92 12.94 6.39 0.50
CA PHE A 92 11.81 7.31 0.58
C PHE A 92 12.24 8.67 1.15
N VAL A 93 12.98 8.70 2.26
CA VAL A 93 13.46 9.95 2.88
C VAL A 93 14.33 10.74 1.91
N CYS A 94 15.35 10.12 1.31
CA CYS A 94 16.23 10.82 0.36
C CYS A 94 15.49 11.28 -0.90
N ALA A 95 14.54 10.48 -1.41
CA ALA A 95 13.71 10.88 -2.56
C ALA A 95 12.81 12.08 -2.21
N MET A 96 12.19 12.10 -1.02
CA MET A 96 11.41 13.25 -0.53
C MET A 96 12.25 14.52 -0.47
N LEU A 97 13.46 14.47 0.13
CA LEU A 97 14.36 15.63 0.20
C LEU A 97 14.79 16.10 -1.20
N THR A 98 15.08 15.16 -2.11
CA THR A 98 15.47 15.47 -3.49
C THR A 98 14.34 16.17 -4.24
N PHE A 99 13.13 15.62 -4.20
CA PHE A 99 11.98 16.18 -4.92
C PHE A 99 11.50 17.51 -4.34
N SER A 100 11.71 17.74 -3.04
CA SER A 100 11.40 19.01 -2.38
C SER A 100 12.50 20.07 -2.52
N THR A 101 13.63 19.76 -3.15
CA THR A 101 14.72 20.74 -3.38
C THR A 101 14.34 21.70 -4.52
N SER A 102 14.30 23.00 -4.24
CA SER A 102 13.94 24.04 -5.23
C SER A 102 15.07 24.40 -6.20
N ASP A 103 16.31 24.36 -5.76
CA ASP A 103 17.48 24.60 -6.61
C ASP A 103 17.66 23.42 -7.58
N ARG A 104 17.59 23.69 -8.89
CA ARG A 104 17.65 22.65 -9.93
C ARG A 104 19.01 21.96 -10.01
N SER A 105 20.10 22.69 -9.81
CA SER A 105 21.45 22.13 -9.85
C SER A 105 21.65 21.18 -8.67
N LEU A 106 21.30 21.64 -7.46
CA LEU A 106 21.39 20.83 -6.25
C LEU A 106 20.44 19.63 -6.34
N GLN A 107 19.21 19.82 -6.81
CA GLN A 107 18.25 18.73 -7.02
C GLN A 107 18.82 17.66 -7.96
N GLN A 108 19.45 18.05 -9.06
CA GLN A 108 20.07 17.12 -9.99
C GLN A 108 21.26 16.38 -9.37
N GLN A 109 22.10 17.05 -8.58
CA GLN A 109 23.20 16.41 -7.83
C GLN A 109 22.68 15.39 -6.81
N ARG A 110 21.66 15.77 -6.03
CA ARG A 110 21.01 14.91 -5.04
C ARG A 110 20.37 13.69 -5.70
N TRP A 111 19.66 13.90 -6.81
CA TRP A 111 19.08 12.81 -7.59
C TRP A 111 20.13 11.86 -8.14
N SER A 112 21.24 12.34 -8.70
CA SER A 112 22.33 11.48 -9.20
C SER A 112 22.87 10.57 -8.09
N SER A 113 22.99 11.09 -6.86
CA SER A 113 23.46 10.31 -5.70
C SER A 113 22.46 9.22 -5.29
N VAL A 114 21.16 9.55 -5.28
CA VAL A 114 20.08 8.60 -4.98
C VAL A 114 19.95 7.53 -6.06
N LEU A 115 20.07 7.94 -7.33
CA LEU A 115 19.96 7.07 -8.50
C LEU A 115 21.04 5.99 -8.50
N ALA A 116 22.28 6.34 -8.14
CA ALA A 116 23.37 5.37 -8.05
C ALA A 116 23.06 4.23 -7.06
N ILE A 117 22.47 4.55 -5.90
CA ILE A 117 22.06 3.55 -4.91
C ILE A 117 20.83 2.77 -5.39
N LEU A 118 19.87 3.44 -6.02
CA LEU A 118 18.68 2.80 -6.60
C LEU A 118 19.06 1.73 -7.65
N GLN A 119 19.97 2.06 -8.56
CA GLN A 119 20.40 1.17 -9.65
C GLN A 119 21.11 -0.09 -9.15
N SER A 120 21.76 -0.05 -7.98
CA SER A 120 22.45 -1.21 -7.41
C SER A 120 21.53 -2.36 -7.01
N ASP A 121 20.28 -2.06 -6.62
CA ASP A 121 19.25 -3.07 -6.34
C ASP A 121 17.88 -2.37 -6.35
N PRO A 122 17.26 -2.27 -7.54
CA PRO A 122 16.00 -1.58 -7.71
C PRO A 122 14.85 -2.23 -6.95
N HIS A 123 14.76 -3.56 -6.97
CA HIS A 123 13.61 -4.30 -6.43
C HIS A 123 13.31 -3.96 -4.97
N ARG A 124 14.35 -3.72 -4.14
CA ARG A 124 14.15 -3.33 -2.74
C ARG A 124 13.79 -1.86 -2.54
N LYS A 125 14.11 -0.98 -3.48
CA LYS A 125 14.14 0.49 -3.29
C LYS A 125 13.06 1.25 -4.05
N LEU A 126 12.59 0.71 -5.18
CA LEU A 126 11.58 1.35 -6.04
C LEU A 126 10.35 1.85 -5.26
N ARG A 127 9.88 1.06 -4.29
CA ARG A 127 8.68 1.42 -3.50
C ARG A 127 8.85 2.71 -2.69
N GLY A 128 10.07 3.02 -2.23
CA GLY A 128 10.38 4.27 -1.53
C GLY A 128 10.24 5.48 -2.44
N VAL A 129 10.79 5.41 -3.65
CA VAL A 129 10.70 6.50 -4.65
C VAL A 129 9.25 6.70 -5.12
N VAL A 130 8.53 5.61 -5.41
CA VAL A 130 7.11 5.66 -5.78
C VAL A 130 6.29 6.34 -4.67
N ALA A 131 6.53 5.98 -3.41
CA ALA A 131 5.83 6.60 -2.29
C ALA A 131 6.16 8.09 -2.12
N ALA A 132 7.41 8.49 -2.37
CA ALA A 132 7.80 9.90 -2.35
C ALA A 132 7.08 10.72 -3.45
N LEU A 133 7.04 10.21 -4.68
CA LEU A 133 6.29 10.85 -5.79
C LEU A 133 4.80 11.00 -5.49
N LEU A 134 4.19 10.04 -4.79
CA LEU A 134 2.78 10.09 -4.42
C LEU A 134 2.46 11.03 -3.25
N ARG A 135 3.48 11.52 -2.54
CA ARG A 135 3.31 12.37 -1.34
C ARG A 135 3.63 13.85 -1.60
N ILE A 136 4.44 14.15 -2.60
CA ILE A 136 4.71 15.52 -3.05
C ILE A 136 3.54 16.08 -3.89
N ARG A 137 3.59 17.38 -4.16
CA ARG A 137 2.57 18.05 -4.99
C ARG A 137 2.52 17.45 -6.41
N PRO A 138 1.32 17.24 -7.00
CA PRO A 138 1.17 16.63 -8.33
C PRO A 138 1.99 17.32 -9.43
N GLU A 139 2.14 18.65 -9.37
CA GLU A 139 2.87 19.42 -10.37
C GLU A 139 4.37 19.09 -10.36
N ILE A 140 4.94 18.88 -9.17
CA ILE A 140 6.33 18.45 -9.01
C ILE A 140 6.47 17.00 -9.45
N ALA A 141 5.58 16.11 -8.98
CA ALA A 141 5.60 14.70 -9.33
C ALA A 141 5.52 14.50 -10.85
N ASN A 142 4.67 15.28 -11.54
CA ASN A 142 4.48 15.16 -12.98
C ASN A 142 5.78 15.44 -13.77
N GLY A 143 6.60 16.41 -13.34
CA GLY A 143 7.90 16.67 -13.97
C GLY A 143 8.82 15.45 -13.92
N TRP A 144 8.90 14.79 -12.77
CA TRP A 144 9.69 13.56 -12.58
C TRP A 144 9.11 12.37 -13.34
N ILE A 145 7.79 12.18 -13.30
CA ILE A 145 7.12 11.09 -14.01
C ILE A 145 7.31 11.25 -15.52
N THR A 146 7.18 12.47 -16.06
CA THR A 146 7.39 12.75 -17.48
C THR A 146 8.83 12.45 -17.91
N LYS A 147 9.81 12.68 -17.04
CA LYS A 147 11.20 12.27 -17.28
C LYS A 147 11.33 10.74 -17.26
N PHE A 148 10.89 10.10 -16.18
CA PHE A 148 11.10 8.66 -15.95
C PHE A 148 10.33 7.73 -16.88
N ILE A 149 9.20 8.19 -17.44
CA ILE A 149 8.33 7.38 -18.30
C ILE A 149 8.87 7.23 -19.72
N GLN A 150 9.91 7.99 -20.09
CA GLN A 150 10.40 8.02 -21.46
C GLN A 150 10.97 6.65 -21.88
N PRO A 151 10.74 6.20 -23.13
CA PRO A 151 11.19 4.88 -23.59
C PRO A 151 12.70 4.65 -23.54
N HIS A 152 13.50 5.72 -23.58
CA HIS A 152 14.96 5.66 -23.53
C HIS A 152 15.52 5.58 -22.10
N GLU A 153 14.67 5.79 -21.09
CA GLU A 153 15.08 5.67 -19.69
C GLU A 153 15.20 4.21 -19.26
N SER A 154 15.98 3.97 -18.20
CA SER A 154 16.14 2.61 -17.66
C SER A 154 14.82 2.02 -17.17
N ALA A 155 14.66 0.70 -17.31
CA ALA A 155 13.45 -0.02 -16.88
C ALA A 155 13.05 0.27 -15.41
N PRO A 156 13.97 0.36 -14.42
CA PRO A 156 13.63 0.78 -13.07
C PRO A 156 12.92 2.13 -12.98
N LEU A 157 13.35 3.14 -13.74
CA LEU A 157 12.73 4.47 -13.73
C LEU A 157 11.35 4.44 -14.38
N GLN A 158 11.22 3.75 -15.52
CA GLN A 158 9.91 3.56 -16.16
C GLN A 158 8.93 2.85 -15.20
N VAL A 159 9.38 1.83 -14.46
CA VAL A 159 8.55 1.14 -13.45
C VAL A 159 8.11 2.08 -12.33
N ILE A 160 8.96 3.02 -11.88
CA ILE A 160 8.57 4.03 -10.89
C ILE A 160 7.43 4.90 -11.42
N ALA A 161 7.60 5.44 -12.63
CA ALA A 161 6.61 6.30 -13.28
C ALA A 161 5.26 5.58 -13.42
N TRP A 162 5.28 4.39 -14.02
CA TRP A 162 4.06 3.62 -14.24
C TRP A 162 3.39 3.19 -12.93
N ARG A 163 4.14 2.84 -11.89
CA ARG A 163 3.56 2.51 -10.57
C ARG A 163 2.98 3.72 -9.85
N ALA A 164 3.54 4.91 -10.03
CA ALA A 164 2.95 6.14 -9.51
C ALA A 164 1.62 6.44 -10.21
N LEU A 165 1.58 6.37 -11.55
CA LEU A 165 0.36 6.54 -12.35
C LEU A 165 -0.71 5.49 -11.99
N ALA A 166 -0.32 4.24 -11.79
CA ALA A 166 -1.23 3.15 -11.37
C ALA A 166 -1.89 3.34 -10.00
N ARG A 167 -1.47 4.35 -9.21
CA ARG A 167 -1.98 4.64 -7.88
C ARG A 167 -2.62 6.02 -7.75
N SER A 168 -2.53 6.86 -8.78
CA SER A 168 -3.08 8.22 -8.72
C SER A 168 -3.67 8.64 -10.05
N ARG A 169 -5.01 8.68 -10.09
CA ARG A 169 -5.76 9.19 -11.24
C ARG A 169 -5.48 10.66 -11.51
N VAL A 170 -5.20 11.45 -10.46
CA VAL A 170 -4.79 12.85 -10.59
C VAL A 170 -3.51 12.97 -11.41
N LEU A 171 -2.54 12.07 -11.20
CA LEU A 171 -1.30 12.07 -11.99
C LEU A 171 -1.55 11.61 -13.44
N CYS A 172 -2.46 10.66 -13.68
CA CYS A 172 -2.84 10.29 -15.04
C CYS A 172 -3.46 11.47 -15.82
N HIS A 173 -4.29 12.28 -15.17
CA HIS A 173 -4.96 13.44 -15.78
C HIS A 173 -4.02 14.60 -16.09
N GLN A 174 -2.77 14.58 -15.62
CA GLN A 174 -1.75 15.56 -16.02
C GLN A 174 -1.23 15.34 -17.44
N PHE A 175 -1.52 14.19 -18.05
CA PHE A 175 -1.16 13.88 -19.42
C PHE A 175 -2.34 14.10 -20.36
N ALA A 176 -2.08 14.61 -21.56
CA ALA A 176 -3.05 14.51 -22.63
C ALA A 176 -3.36 13.04 -22.91
N ARG A 177 -4.65 12.67 -22.98
CA ARG A 177 -5.08 11.28 -23.10
C ARG A 177 -4.40 10.53 -24.26
N GLN A 178 -4.25 11.19 -25.41
CA GLN A 178 -3.60 10.63 -26.60
C GLN A 178 -2.10 10.36 -26.40
N ASP A 179 -1.40 11.23 -25.65
CA ASP A 179 0.04 11.07 -25.40
C ASP A 179 0.28 9.94 -24.38
N LEU A 180 -0.52 9.89 -23.32
CA LEU A 180 -0.49 8.79 -22.36
C LEU A 180 -0.80 7.46 -23.04
N GLU A 181 -1.76 7.45 -23.96
CA GLU A 181 -2.13 6.28 -24.73
C GLU A 181 -0.96 5.76 -25.60
N LYS A 182 -0.20 6.66 -26.25
CA LYS A 182 0.99 6.30 -27.04
C LYS A 182 2.10 5.73 -26.14
N LEU A 183 2.39 6.39 -25.01
CA LEU A 183 3.39 5.94 -24.05
C LEU A 183 3.04 4.55 -23.50
N LEU A 184 1.77 4.33 -23.14
CA LEU A 184 1.28 3.04 -22.68
C LEU A 184 1.45 1.95 -23.75
N GLN A 185 1.11 2.25 -25.00
CA GLN A 185 1.24 1.29 -26.10
C GLN A 185 2.70 0.90 -26.35
N GLN A 186 3.62 1.86 -26.27
CA GLN A 186 5.06 1.60 -26.37
C GLN A 186 5.55 0.75 -25.19
N ALA A 187 5.18 1.12 -23.96
CA ALA A 187 5.60 0.41 -22.75
C ALA A 187 5.09 -1.03 -22.70
N MET A 188 3.82 -1.26 -23.08
CA MET A 188 3.22 -2.61 -23.13
C MET A 188 3.78 -3.48 -24.27
N ALA A 189 4.39 -2.89 -25.30
CA ALA A 189 5.09 -3.62 -26.36
C ALA A 189 6.61 -3.78 -26.08
N GLY A 190 7.11 -3.20 -24.99
CA GLY A 190 8.53 -3.21 -24.65
C GLY A 190 9.06 -4.57 -24.20
N ALA A 191 10.39 -4.74 -24.24
CA ALA A 191 11.04 -6.00 -23.90
C ALA A 191 10.99 -6.34 -22.38
N ASP A 192 10.99 -5.34 -21.50
CA ASP A 192 11.03 -5.53 -20.05
C ASP A 192 9.65 -5.88 -19.46
N ALA A 193 9.54 -7.05 -18.84
CA ALA A 193 8.29 -7.55 -18.28
C ALA A 193 7.78 -6.72 -17.08
N HIS A 194 8.68 -6.11 -16.29
CA HIS A 194 8.27 -5.27 -15.16
C HIS A 194 7.69 -3.93 -15.62
N VAL A 195 8.23 -3.37 -16.71
CA VAL A 195 7.66 -2.19 -17.37
C VAL A 195 6.27 -2.51 -17.92
N ARG A 196 6.13 -3.61 -18.68
CA ARG A 196 4.82 -4.05 -19.20
C ARG A 196 3.79 -4.24 -18.07
N ALA A 197 4.18 -4.93 -17.00
CA ALA A 197 3.35 -5.18 -15.83
C ALA A 197 2.89 -3.88 -15.14
N ALA A 198 3.82 -2.93 -14.92
CA ALA A 198 3.50 -1.64 -14.32
C ALA A 198 2.60 -0.78 -15.23
N ALA A 199 2.87 -0.77 -16.53
CA ALA A 199 2.08 -0.06 -17.53
C ALA A 199 0.65 -0.60 -17.63
N CYS A 200 0.44 -1.93 -17.52
CA CYS A 200 -0.90 -2.52 -17.49
C CYS A 200 -1.76 -1.97 -16.34
N ARG A 201 -1.17 -1.85 -15.15
CA ARG A 201 -1.87 -1.27 -13.98
C ARG A 201 -2.19 0.21 -14.18
N ALA A 202 -1.28 0.98 -14.78
CA ALA A 202 -1.51 2.37 -15.12
C ALA A 202 -2.60 2.54 -16.19
N ALA A 203 -2.61 1.67 -17.21
CA ALA A 203 -3.65 1.63 -18.24
C ALA A 203 -5.03 1.35 -17.64
N GLY A 204 -5.13 0.41 -16.69
CA GLY A 204 -6.35 0.18 -15.92
C GLY A 204 -6.81 1.42 -15.16
N MET A 205 -5.89 2.12 -14.47
CA MET A 205 -6.19 3.37 -13.76
C MET A 205 -6.67 4.50 -14.69
N ALA A 206 -6.11 4.59 -15.89
CA ALA A 206 -6.41 5.63 -16.88
C ALA A 206 -7.60 5.28 -17.81
N GLY A 207 -8.16 4.08 -17.70
CA GLY A 207 -9.31 3.61 -18.50
C GLY A 207 -8.94 3.30 -19.96
N PHE A 208 -7.94 2.44 -20.17
CA PHE A 208 -7.52 1.90 -21.48
C PHE A 208 -7.64 0.36 -21.53
N GLU A 209 -8.80 -0.16 -21.15
CA GLU A 209 -9.04 -1.58 -20.87
C GLU A 209 -8.82 -2.49 -22.09
N THR A 210 -9.29 -2.05 -23.27
CA THR A 210 -9.17 -2.82 -24.52
C THR A 210 -7.73 -3.13 -24.90
N LYS A 211 -6.78 -2.26 -24.53
CA LYS A 211 -5.35 -2.46 -24.80
C LYS A 211 -4.72 -3.46 -23.84
N VAL A 212 -5.16 -3.47 -22.58
CA VAL A 212 -4.66 -4.39 -21.55
C VAL A 212 -5.07 -5.84 -21.83
N GLN A 213 -6.20 -6.08 -22.50
CA GLN A 213 -6.71 -7.42 -22.77
C GLN A 213 -5.71 -8.33 -23.50
N LYS A 214 -4.89 -7.78 -24.41
CA LYS A 214 -3.88 -8.55 -25.14
C LYS A 214 -2.75 -9.07 -24.24
N LEU A 215 -2.48 -8.36 -23.14
CA LEU A 215 -1.37 -8.66 -22.22
C LEU A 215 -1.74 -9.75 -21.22
N ILE A 216 -3.00 -10.20 -21.14
CA ILE A 216 -3.39 -11.34 -20.27
C ILE A 216 -2.60 -12.61 -20.63
N GLN A 217 -2.27 -12.78 -21.91
CA GLN A 217 -1.50 -13.90 -22.44
C GLN A 217 -0.02 -13.56 -22.63
N ASP A 218 0.52 -12.60 -21.87
CA ASP A 218 1.94 -12.26 -21.90
C ASP A 218 2.81 -13.49 -21.57
N ASN A 219 3.97 -13.58 -22.24
CA ASN A 219 4.94 -14.64 -22.00
C ASN A 219 5.46 -14.63 -20.55
N ASP A 220 5.53 -13.45 -19.92
CA ASP A 220 5.80 -13.32 -18.50
C ASP A 220 4.49 -13.39 -17.69
N ARG A 221 4.37 -14.42 -16.84
CA ARG A 221 3.20 -14.65 -15.99
C ARG A 221 2.87 -13.45 -15.10
N SER A 222 3.88 -12.73 -14.59
CA SER A 222 3.62 -11.60 -13.69
C SER A 222 3.01 -10.42 -14.45
N ALA A 223 3.47 -10.15 -15.67
CA ALA A 223 2.85 -9.16 -16.55
C ALA A 223 1.41 -9.54 -16.90
N GLY A 224 1.16 -10.81 -17.25
CA GLY A 224 -0.19 -11.33 -17.53
C GLY A 224 -1.15 -11.18 -16.35
N VAL A 225 -0.68 -11.44 -15.13
CA VAL A 225 -1.49 -11.25 -13.91
C VAL A 225 -1.76 -9.78 -13.63
N GLU A 226 -0.80 -8.86 -13.81
CA GLU A 226 -1.09 -7.43 -13.63
C GLU A 226 -2.12 -6.92 -14.63
N ALA A 227 -2.09 -7.41 -15.87
CA ALA A 227 -3.12 -7.14 -16.87
C ALA A 227 -4.49 -7.68 -16.43
N ALA A 228 -4.54 -8.92 -15.93
CA ALA A 228 -5.75 -9.52 -15.40
C ALA A 228 -6.33 -8.74 -14.20
N ILE A 229 -5.49 -8.30 -13.27
CA ILE A 229 -5.90 -7.45 -12.13
C ILE A 229 -6.47 -6.12 -12.63
N ALA A 230 -5.77 -5.45 -13.55
CA ALA A 230 -6.21 -4.17 -14.09
C ALA A 230 -7.59 -4.26 -14.75
N LEU A 231 -7.87 -5.35 -15.47
CA LEU A 231 -9.18 -5.61 -16.08
C LEU A 231 -10.26 -5.95 -15.05
N ALA A 232 -9.94 -6.80 -14.07
CA ALA A 232 -10.89 -7.20 -13.04
C ALA A 232 -11.34 -6.02 -12.17
N GLN A 233 -10.46 -5.05 -11.91
CA GLN A 233 -10.78 -3.81 -11.18
C GLN A 233 -11.75 -2.89 -11.94
N GLN A 234 -11.88 -3.03 -13.26
CA GLN A 234 -12.83 -2.24 -14.08
C GLN A 234 -14.18 -2.95 -14.30
N GLY A 235 -14.32 -4.20 -13.85
CA GLY A 235 -15.53 -5.01 -13.98
C GLY A 235 -15.24 -6.49 -14.16
N GLN A 236 -16.29 -7.30 -14.33
CA GLN A 236 -16.20 -8.76 -14.43
C GLN A 236 -15.60 -9.21 -15.78
N SER A 237 -14.28 -9.15 -15.93
CA SER A 237 -13.57 -9.79 -17.03
C SER A 237 -13.39 -11.28 -16.73
N GLN A 238 -14.23 -12.14 -17.33
CA GLN A 238 -14.09 -13.60 -17.22
C GLN A 238 -12.69 -14.07 -17.65
N THR A 239 -12.13 -13.47 -18.70
CA THR A 239 -10.76 -13.77 -19.16
C THR A 239 -9.70 -13.38 -18.12
N GLY A 240 -9.86 -12.22 -17.47
CA GLY A 240 -8.97 -11.80 -16.39
C GLY A 240 -9.05 -12.73 -15.18
N LEU A 241 -10.26 -13.11 -14.77
CA LEU A 241 -10.49 -14.05 -13.68
C LEU A 241 -9.86 -15.42 -13.97
N HIS A 242 -10.03 -15.95 -15.19
CA HIS A 242 -9.41 -17.20 -15.62
C HIS A 242 -7.87 -17.15 -15.56
N CYS A 243 -7.27 -16.03 -16.02
CA CYS A 243 -5.82 -15.85 -15.93
C CYS A 243 -5.34 -15.80 -14.48
N LEU A 244 -6.06 -15.09 -13.59
CA LEU A 244 -5.75 -15.06 -12.16
C LEU A 244 -5.81 -16.44 -11.51
N TRP A 245 -6.86 -17.23 -11.80
CA TRP A 245 -6.98 -18.60 -11.34
C TRP A 245 -5.79 -19.45 -11.79
N SER A 246 -5.50 -19.47 -13.09
CA SER A 246 -4.39 -20.23 -13.66
C SER A 246 -3.04 -19.84 -13.03
N ALA A 247 -2.81 -18.55 -12.83
CA ALA A 247 -1.59 -18.05 -12.22
C ALA A 247 -1.46 -18.42 -10.74
N VAL A 248 -2.56 -18.39 -9.97
CA VAL A 248 -2.57 -18.84 -8.57
C VAL A 248 -2.23 -20.33 -8.48
N TRP A 249 -2.86 -21.18 -9.30
CA TRP A 249 -2.55 -22.62 -9.34
C TRP A 249 -1.10 -22.90 -9.70
N ALA A 250 -0.58 -22.23 -10.74
CA ALA A 250 0.83 -22.37 -11.11
C ALA A 250 1.78 -21.91 -9.99
N GLN A 251 1.43 -20.83 -9.29
CA GLN A 251 2.24 -20.27 -8.21
C GLN A 251 2.23 -21.13 -6.95
N ILE A 252 1.14 -21.84 -6.66
CA ILE A 252 1.09 -22.86 -5.60
C ILE A 252 2.12 -23.95 -5.90
N GLY A 253 2.09 -24.52 -7.11
CA GLY A 253 3.06 -25.54 -7.51
C GLY A 253 4.52 -25.05 -7.49
N ASP A 254 4.77 -23.75 -7.75
CA ASP A 254 6.10 -23.16 -7.60
C ASP A 254 6.55 -23.08 -6.13
N VAL A 255 5.65 -22.70 -5.21
CA VAL A 255 5.97 -22.60 -3.77
C VAL A 255 6.41 -23.95 -3.20
N ASP A 256 5.84 -25.05 -3.68
CA ASP A 256 6.19 -26.40 -3.22
C ASP A 256 7.58 -26.85 -3.68
N ARG A 257 8.03 -26.37 -4.85
CA ARG A 257 9.34 -26.72 -5.43
C ARG A 257 10.49 -25.83 -4.97
N LEU A 258 10.19 -24.59 -4.55
CA LEU A 258 11.21 -23.59 -4.22
C LEU A 258 11.63 -23.66 -2.75
N THR A 259 12.84 -23.17 -2.45
CA THR A 259 13.39 -23.06 -1.09
C THR A 259 13.97 -21.66 -0.81
N GLY A 260 14.22 -21.35 0.46
CA GLY A 260 14.87 -20.11 0.90
C GLY A 260 14.19 -18.82 0.41
N VAL A 261 15.00 -17.88 -0.08
CA VAL A 261 14.54 -16.56 -0.55
C VAL A 261 13.56 -16.69 -1.72
N TYR A 262 13.77 -17.64 -2.63
CA TYR A 262 12.86 -17.84 -3.77
C TYR A 262 11.48 -18.31 -3.34
N LYS A 263 11.40 -19.22 -2.35
CA LYS A 263 10.12 -19.62 -1.74
C LYS A 263 9.43 -18.44 -1.07
N SER A 264 10.15 -17.64 -0.30
CA SER A 264 9.60 -16.44 0.34
C SER A 264 9.01 -15.46 -0.69
N LEU A 265 9.74 -15.17 -1.78
CA LEU A 265 9.25 -14.32 -2.87
C LEU A 265 8.01 -14.91 -3.56
N ALA A 266 8.01 -16.21 -3.82
CA ALA A 266 6.88 -16.95 -4.38
C ALA A 266 5.64 -16.88 -3.47
N MET A 267 5.81 -17.06 -2.16
CA MET A 267 4.74 -16.93 -1.16
C MET A 267 4.19 -15.51 -1.08
N HIS A 268 5.05 -14.47 -1.11
CA HIS A 268 4.60 -13.08 -1.15
C HIS A 268 3.78 -12.78 -2.41
N ARG A 269 4.20 -13.33 -3.55
CA ARG A 269 3.46 -13.22 -4.81
C ARG A 269 2.11 -13.93 -4.74
N LEU A 270 2.09 -15.18 -4.27
CA LEU A 270 0.88 -15.96 -4.06
C LEU A 270 -0.11 -15.22 -3.16
N ALA A 271 0.35 -14.76 -1.98
CA ALA A 271 -0.47 -14.01 -1.03
C ALA A 271 -1.09 -12.78 -1.68
N ARG A 272 -0.34 -12.05 -2.53
CA ARG A 272 -0.88 -10.90 -3.27
C ARG A 272 -1.94 -11.32 -4.29
N TRP A 273 -1.67 -12.36 -5.07
CA TRP A 273 -2.57 -12.81 -6.13
C TRP A 273 -3.88 -13.39 -5.58
N VAL A 274 -3.84 -14.15 -4.49
CA VAL A 274 -5.07 -14.68 -3.88
C VAL A 274 -5.97 -13.58 -3.31
N ARG A 275 -5.42 -12.43 -2.86
CA ARG A 275 -6.23 -11.30 -2.41
C ARG A 275 -7.04 -10.70 -3.56
N TYR A 276 -6.40 -10.50 -4.71
CA TYR A 276 -7.10 -10.04 -5.91
C TYR A 276 -8.08 -11.09 -6.44
N LEU A 277 -7.69 -12.36 -6.43
CA LEU A 277 -8.59 -13.45 -6.81
C LEU A 277 -9.84 -13.47 -5.91
N GLY A 278 -9.68 -13.44 -4.59
CA GLY A 278 -10.79 -13.47 -3.63
C GLY A 278 -11.84 -12.40 -3.90
N VAL A 279 -11.41 -11.15 -4.09
CA VAL A 279 -12.31 -10.02 -4.40
C VAL A 279 -13.14 -10.24 -5.68
N HIS A 280 -12.59 -10.94 -6.68
CA HIS A 280 -13.18 -11.03 -8.02
C HIS A 280 -13.90 -12.35 -8.29
N VAL A 281 -13.65 -13.39 -7.49
CA VAL A 281 -14.38 -14.66 -7.58
C VAL A 281 -15.80 -14.48 -7.02
N PRO A 282 -16.86 -14.86 -7.76
CA PRO A 282 -18.23 -14.85 -7.24
C PRO A 282 -18.42 -15.81 -6.06
N ASN A 283 -19.22 -15.43 -5.06
CA ASN A 283 -19.58 -16.34 -3.96
C ASN A 283 -20.22 -17.62 -4.51
N GLY A 284 -19.92 -18.75 -3.88
CA GLY A 284 -20.39 -20.07 -4.31
C GLY A 284 -19.64 -20.67 -5.51
N HIS A 285 -18.56 -20.06 -6.00
CA HIS A 285 -17.79 -20.59 -7.13
C HIS A 285 -17.20 -21.98 -6.84
N GLU A 286 -17.40 -22.93 -7.77
CA GLU A 286 -17.10 -24.36 -7.59
C GLU A 286 -15.63 -24.70 -7.35
N GLN A 287 -14.69 -23.85 -7.80
CA GLN A 287 -13.26 -24.08 -7.63
C GLN A 287 -12.73 -23.66 -6.25
N VAL A 288 -13.51 -22.93 -5.45
CA VAL A 288 -13.04 -22.44 -4.14
C VAL A 288 -12.70 -23.59 -3.19
N PRO A 289 -13.52 -24.64 -3.00
CA PRO A 289 -13.15 -25.77 -2.16
C PRO A 289 -11.81 -26.41 -2.59
N ARG A 290 -11.61 -26.61 -3.90
CA ARG A 290 -10.38 -27.21 -4.45
C ARG A 290 -9.13 -26.39 -4.13
N VAL A 291 -9.23 -25.06 -4.20
CA VAL A 291 -8.06 -24.22 -3.90
C VAL A 291 -7.77 -24.17 -2.39
N LEU A 292 -8.79 -24.26 -1.54
CA LEU A 292 -8.60 -24.31 -0.09
C LEU A 292 -7.91 -25.59 0.39
N GLU A 293 -8.08 -26.70 -0.33
CA GLU A 293 -7.40 -27.98 -0.03
C GLU A 293 -5.88 -27.90 -0.20
N VAL A 294 -5.39 -27.07 -1.12
CA VAL A 294 -3.96 -26.99 -1.47
C VAL A 294 -3.27 -25.74 -0.94
N LEU A 295 -4.02 -24.69 -0.60
CA LEU A 295 -3.43 -23.45 -0.12
C LEU A 295 -2.87 -23.61 1.30
N PRO A 296 -1.69 -23.02 1.60
CA PRO A 296 -1.24 -22.88 2.97
C PRO A 296 -2.30 -22.16 3.81
N ALA A 297 -2.61 -22.67 5.01
CA ALA A 297 -3.74 -22.22 5.83
C ALA A 297 -3.80 -20.68 6.00
N ARG A 298 -2.68 -20.01 6.27
CA ARG A 298 -2.63 -18.54 6.40
C ARG A 298 -3.00 -17.80 5.10
N ILE A 299 -2.60 -18.35 3.95
CA ILE A 299 -2.94 -17.79 2.63
C ILE A 299 -4.40 -18.07 2.30
N ALA A 300 -4.92 -19.24 2.66
CA ALA A 300 -6.34 -19.59 2.52
C ALA A 300 -7.24 -18.68 3.38
N LEU A 301 -6.87 -18.40 4.63
CA LEU A 301 -7.56 -17.41 5.48
C LEU A 301 -7.54 -16.01 4.86
N SER A 302 -6.38 -15.58 4.34
CA SER A 302 -6.30 -14.32 3.59
C SER A 302 -7.20 -14.34 2.35
N PHE A 303 -7.28 -15.44 1.60
CA PHE A 303 -8.18 -15.56 0.45
C PHE A 303 -9.64 -15.41 0.88
N LEU A 304 -10.07 -16.16 1.90
CA LEU A 304 -11.46 -16.16 2.38
C LEU A 304 -11.91 -14.82 2.93
N LEU A 305 -11.03 -14.10 3.65
CA LEU A 305 -11.31 -12.74 4.10
C LEU A 305 -11.64 -11.81 2.92
N HIS A 306 -10.88 -11.92 1.84
CA HIS A 306 -11.05 -11.07 0.66
C HIS A 306 -12.21 -11.52 -0.23
N HIS A 307 -12.55 -12.81 -0.20
CA HIS A 307 -13.69 -13.39 -0.89
C HIS A 307 -15.02 -13.05 -0.21
N ALA A 308 -15.01 -12.92 1.12
CA ALA A 308 -16.18 -12.58 1.93
C ALA A 308 -17.40 -13.48 1.64
N ASP A 309 -17.17 -14.79 1.52
CA ASP A 309 -18.23 -15.80 1.40
C ASP A 309 -18.40 -16.51 2.75
N ASP A 310 -19.54 -16.25 3.39
CA ASP A 310 -19.94 -16.76 4.70
C ASP A 310 -20.18 -18.27 4.71
N LYS A 311 -20.31 -18.91 3.54
CA LYS A 311 -20.37 -20.38 3.43
C LYS A 311 -19.15 -21.08 4.05
N TYR A 312 -18.01 -20.40 4.16
CA TYR A 312 -16.76 -20.98 4.65
C TYR A 312 -16.48 -20.71 6.13
N LEU A 313 -17.45 -20.19 6.89
CA LEU A 313 -17.27 -19.91 8.33
C LEU A 313 -16.88 -21.17 9.12
N ASP A 314 -17.49 -22.31 8.85
CA ASP A 314 -17.16 -23.58 9.51
C ASP A 314 -15.71 -24.00 9.22
N TRP A 315 -15.29 -23.89 7.96
CA TRP A 315 -13.90 -24.17 7.58
C TRP A 315 -12.93 -23.24 8.34
N ILE A 316 -13.23 -21.94 8.45
CA ILE A 316 -12.41 -20.99 9.20
C ILE A 316 -12.35 -21.36 10.69
N GLN A 317 -13.47 -21.79 11.29
CA GLN A 317 -13.51 -22.26 12.67
C GLN A 317 -12.59 -23.46 12.90
N THR A 318 -12.52 -24.42 11.97
CA THR A 318 -11.56 -25.54 12.11
C THR A 318 -10.10 -25.06 12.19
N GLN A 319 -9.76 -23.95 11.55
CA GLN A 319 -8.41 -23.38 11.57
C GLN A 319 -8.07 -22.70 12.90
N MET A 320 -9.04 -22.44 13.78
CA MET A 320 -8.78 -21.88 15.11
C MET A 320 -8.03 -22.86 16.01
N SER A 321 -8.10 -24.16 15.71
CA SER A 321 -7.32 -25.20 16.40
C SER A 321 -5.88 -25.34 15.86
N ASN A 322 -5.52 -24.63 14.78
CA ASN A 322 -4.16 -24.66 14.23
C ASN A 322 -3.25 -23.66 14.97
N PRO A 323 -2.17 -24.11 15.66
CA PRO A 323 -1.29 -23.24 16.43
C PRO A 323 -0.59 -22.14 15.64
N GLN A 324 -0.51 -22.26 14.30
CA GLN A 324 0.12 -21.25 13.43
C GLN A 324 -0.86 -20.20 12.91
N CYS A 325 -2.17 -20.39 13.11
CA CYS A 325 -3.22 -19.59 12.50
C CYS A 325 -4.35 -19.21 13.45
N ALA A 326 -4.37 -19.71 14.69
CA ALA A 326 -5.52 -19.59 15.60
C ALA A 326 -6.06 -18.16 15.71
N ARG A 327 -5.19 -17.20 16.02
CA ARG A 327 -5.53 -15.77 16.13
C ARG A 327 -6.04 -15.19 14.80
N LEU A 328 -5.36 -15.48 13.68
CA LEU A 328 -5.76 -15.02 12.35
C LEU A 328 -7.11 -15.62 11.89
N ALA A 329 -7.36 -16.90 12.20
CA ALA A 329 -8.60 -17.59 11.89
C ALA A 329 -9.77 -16.98 12.66
N ALA A 330 -9.59 -16.76 13.97
CA ALA A 330 -10.54 -16.08 14.83
C ALA A 330 -10.88 -14.68 14.30
N TRP A 331 -9.85 -13.88 13.99
CA TRP A 331 -10.05 -12.55 13.45
C TRP A 331 -10.74 -12.54 12.09
N THR A 332 -10.40 -13.50 11.21
CA THR A 332 -11.04 -13.65 9.90
C THR A 332 -12.53 -13.97 10.06
N TRP A 333 -12.84 -14.93 10.93
CA TRP A 333 -14.22 -15.32 11.25
C TRP A 333 -15.03 -14.15 11.82
N ALA A 334 -14.49 -13.46 12.83
CA ALA A 334 -15.15 -12.30 13.43
C ALA A 334 -15.33 -11.15 12.43
N SER A 335 -14.34 -10.93 11.56
CA SER A 335 -14.42 -9.93 10.49
C SER A 335 -15.54 -10.24 9.50
N LEU A 336 -15.73 -11.51 9.12
CA LEU A 336 -16.84 -11.92 8.24
C LEU A 336 -18.20 -11.70 8.88
N LEU A 337 -18.31 -11.82 10.20
CA LEU A 337 -19.53 -11.57 10.97
C LEU A 337 -19.75 -10.10 11.33
N GLY A 338 -18.72 -9.26 11.21
CA GLY A 338 -18.78 -7.86 11.61
C GLY A 338 -18.81 -7.65 13.13
N ILE A 339 -18.18 -8.56 13.89
CA ILE A 339 -18.13 -8.51 15.36
C ILE A 339 -16.71 -8.30 15.89
N ASP A 340 -16.61 -7.89 17.15
CA ASP A 340 -15.35 -7.76 17.89
C ASP A 340 -15.24 -8.93 18.88
N LEU A 341 -14.21 -9.75 18.75
CA LEU A 341 -14.04 -10.98 19.56
C LEU A 341 -14.03 -10.71 21.06
N GLU A 342 -13.31 -9.67 21.49
CA GLU A 342 -13.14 -9.37 22.91
C GLU A 342 -14.45 -8.82 23.49
N ARG A 343 -15.08 -7.88 22.80
CA ARG A 343 -16.36 -7.29 23.23
C ARG A 343 -17.51 -8.30 23.24
N SER A 344 -17.44 -9.31 22.37
CA SER A 344 -18.41 -10.40 22.31
C SER A 344 -18.12 -11.54 23.30
N GLY A 345 -17.05 -11.46 24.10
CA GLY A 345 -16.68 -12.52 25.05
C GLY A 345 -16.24 -13.82 24.37
N LEU A 346 -15.72 -13.73 23.15
CA LEU A 346 -15.27 -14.86 22.31
C LEU A 346 -13.74 -14.99 22.27
N ALA A 347 -13.05 -14.17 23.04
CA ALA A 347 -11.60 -14.21 23.20
C ALA A 347 -11.25 -14.72 24.59
N LEU A 348 -10.20 -15.53 24.66
CA LEU A 348 -9.58 -15.89 25.94
C LEU A 348 -8.95 -14.64 26.58
N PRO A 349 -9.02 -14.51 27.92
CA PRO A 349 -8.38 -13.40 28.61
C PRO A 349 -6.88 -13.44 28.37
N VAL A 350 -6.26 -12.26 28.22
CA VAL A 350 -4.81 -12.16 28.12
C VAL A 350 -4.19 -12.67 29.43
N ALA A 351 -3.59 -13.86 29.39
CA ALA A 351 -2.93 -14.45 30.54
C ALA A 351 -1.79 -13.52 30.99
N ARG A 352 -1.84 -13.04 32.24
CA ARG A 352 -0.83 -12.16 32.84
C ARG A 352 0.29 -12.91 33.57
N SER A 353 0.32 -14.24 33.51
CA SER A 353 1.26 -15.05 34.29
C SER A 353 2.58 -15.30 33.55
N GLU A 354 3.67 -15.40 34.32
CA GLU A 354 5.03 -15.72 33.85
C GLU A 354 5.15 -17.12 33.21
N GLU A 355 4.10 -17.95 33.34
CA GLU A 355 4.02 -19.33 32.82
C GLU A 355 3.19 -19.45 31.52
N SER A 356 2.88 -18.36 30.83
CA SER A 356 2.14 -18.45 29.56
C SER A 356 2.98 -19.20 28.50
N THR A 357 2.50 -20.34 28.04
CA THR A 357 3.15 -21.12 26.97
C THR A 357 3.18 -20.28 25.68
N HIS A 358 4.39 -19.97 25.19
CA HIS A 358 4.57 -19.21 23.95
C HIS A 358 3.85 -19.87 22.77
N CYS A 359 2.95 -19.14 22.13
CA CYS A 359 2.22 -19.61 20.95
C CYS A 359 2.88 -19.06 19.67
N PRO A 360 3.04 -19.84 18.59
CA PRO A 360 3.59 -19.32 17.33
C PRO A 360 2.86 -18.07 16.80
N THR A 361 1.57 -17.93 17.11
CA THR A 361 0.80 -16.73 16.72
C THR A 361 1.17 -15.46 17.48
N ASP A 362 1.93 -15.53 18.58
CA ASP A 362 2.42 -14.35 19.29
C ASP A 362 3.40 -13.55 18.41
N ASP A 363 4.21 -14.25 17.61
CA ASP A 363 5.12 -13.65 16.63
C ASP A 363 4.43 -13.34 15.30
N LEU A 364 3.54 -14.23 14.84
CA LEU A 364 2.95 -14.14 13.51
C LEU A 364 1.78 -13.15 13.44
N ASP A 365 1.03 -13.01 14.54
CA ASP A 365 -0.21 -12.25 14.64
C ASP A 365 -0.23 -11.38 15.91
N PRO A 366 0.83 -10.59 16.18
CA PRO A 366 0.94 -9.84 17.43
C PRO A 366 -0.24 -8.89 17.59
N GLY A 367 -0.89 -8.96 18.75
CA GLY A 367 -2.03 -8.12 19.11
C GLY A 367 -3.41 -8.60 18.65
N LEU A 368 -3.52 -9.67 17.86
CA LEU A 368 -4.82 -10.31 17.61
C LEU A 368 -5.24 -11.14 18.83
N ALA A 369 -6.53 -11.19 19.13
CA ALA A 369 -7.04 -11.96 20.26
C ALA A 369 -6.89 -13.48 20.08
N LEU A 370 -6.65 -14.20 21.16
CA LEU A 370 -6.66 -15.67 21.16
C LEU A 370 -8.11 -16.14 21.26
N PRO A 371 -8.61 -17.01 20.37
CA PRO A 371 -10.01 -17.43 20.39
C PRO A 371 -10.35 -18.31 21.59
N ASP A 372 -11.53 -18.09 22.18
CA ASP A 372 -12.23 -19.12 22.95
C ASP A 372 -13.03 -19.99 21.97
N VAL A 373 -12.41 -21.12 21.56
CA VAL A 373 -12.99 -22.00 20.54
C VAL A 373 -14.33 -22.58 20.99
N ALA A 374 -14.51 -22.87 22.29
CA ALA A 374 -15.75 -23.43 22.81
C ALA A 374 -16.88 -22.40 22.77
N ALA A 375 -16.60 -21.15 23.18
CA ALA A 375 -17.57 -20.06 23.09
C ALA A 375 -17.96 -19.75 21.64
N ILE A 376 -16.99 -19.74 20.72
CA ILE A 376 -17.21 -19.49 19.29
C ILE A 376 -18.11 -20.57 18.66
N GLN A 377 -17.93 -21.84 19.02
CA GLN A 377 -18.75 -22.95 18.50
C GLN A 377 -20.23 -22.83 18.90
N GLN A 378 -20.52 -22.17 20.02
CA GLN A 378 -21.87 -21.97 20.54
C GLN A 378 -22.50 -20.64 20.09
N PHE A 379 -21.74 -19.80 19.39
CA PHE A 379 -22.17 -18.46 19.02
C PHE A 379 -23.22 -18.48 17.89
N ASN A 380 -24.27 -17.67 18.01
CA ASN A 380 -25.29 -17.55 16.97
C ASN A 380 -24.82 -16.67 15.80
N VAL A 381 -24.54 -17.31 14.68
CA VAL A 381 -23.94 -16.71 13.49
C VAL A 381 -24.95 -15.97 12.61
N ALA A 382 -26.18 -16.50 12.47
CA ALA A 382 -27.10 -16.12 11.39
C ALA A 382 -27.55 -14.66 11.45
N GLU A 383 -27.83 -14.15 12.66
CA GLU A 383 -28.28 -12.77 12.88
C GLU A 383 -27.19 -11.74 12.51
N ASN A 384 -25.94 -12.06 12.84
CA ASN A 384 -24.79 -11.18 12.61
C ASN A 384 -24.43 -11.08 11.12
N VAL A 385 -24.44 -12.21 10.39
CA VAL A 385 -24.20 -12.21 8.93
C VAL A 385 -25.20 -11.31 8.21
N ALA A 386 -26.49 -11.44 8.55
CA ALA A 386 -27.56 -10.70 7.90
C ALA A 386 -27.45 -9.18 8.11
N THR A 387 -26.99 -8.74 9.29
CA THR A 387 -27.03 -7.31 9.68
C THR A 387 -25.68 -6.61 9.54
N TYR A 388 -24.61 -7.27 9.95
CA TYR A 388 -23.28 -6.67 10.11
C TYR A 388 -22.20 -7.35 9.28
N GLY A 389 -22.51 -8.51 8.69
CA GLY A 389 -21.57 -9.34 7.95
C GLY A 389 -20.86 -8.62 6.83
N LEU A 390 -19.59 -8.97 6.64
CA LEU A 390 -18.75 -8.40 5.59
C LEU A 390 -19.35 -8.67 4.20
N SER A 391 -19.87 -9.87 3.97
CA SER A 391 -20.53 -10.27 2.72
C SER A 391 -21.75 -9.40 2.39
N THR A 392 -22.48 -8.94 3.41
CA THR A 392 -23.64 -8.04 3.27
C THR A 392 -23.20 -6.61 3.00
N ARG A 393 -22.24 -6.08 3.79
CA ARG A 393 -21.78 -4.68 3.66
C ARG A 393 -21.05 -4.42 2.34
N LEU A 394 -20.29 -5.38 1.83
CA LEU A 394 -19.53 -5.21 0.58
C LEU A 394 -20.42 -5.17 -0.67
N LYS A 395 -21.71 -5.52 -0.56
CA LYS A 395 -22.68 -5.42 -1.66
C LYS A 395 -23.20 -4.00 -1.89
N THR A 396 -22.98 -3.07 -0.96
CA THR A 396 -23.51 -1.70 -1.03
C THR A 396 -22.42 -0.65 -0.93
N VAL A 397 -22.67 0.51 -1.53
CA VAL A 397 -21.75 1.66 -1.46
C VAL A 397 -21.62 2.16 -0.03
N GLU A 398 -22.74 2.23 0.69
CA GLU A 398 -22.84 2.67 2.07
C GLU A 398 -22.07 1.73 3.01
N GLY A 399 -22.21 0.42 2.81
CA GLY A 399 -21.49 -0.59 3.58
C GLY A 399 -19.98 -0.51 3.33
N CYS A 400 -19.54 -0.40 2.07
CA CYS A 400 -18.14 -0.17 1.74
C CYS A 400 -17.59 1.12 2.39
N ARG A 401 -18.32 2.24 2.29
CA ARG A 401 -17.93 3.52 2.91
C ARG A 401 -17.85 3.43 4.43
N HIS A 402 -18.74 2.68 5.07
CA HIS A 402 -18.69 2.45 6.51
C HIS A 402 -17.40 1.72 6.90
N ILE A 403 -17.06 0.63 6.20
CA ILE A 403 -15.81 -0.12 6.42
C ILE A 403 -14.59 0.78 6.15
N LEU A 404 -14.64 1.58 5.08
CA LEU A 404 -13.60 2.56 4.77
C LEU A 404 -13.45 3.63 5.85
N ARG A 405 -14.41 3.85 6.76
CA ARG A 405 -14.26 4.81 7.86
C ARG A 405 -13.84 4.13 9.17
N GLN A 406 -14.44 2.99 9.48
CA GLN A 406 -14.36 2.37 10.81
C GLN A 406 -13.44 1.14 10.85
N GLY A 407 -13.24 0.46 9.72
CA GLY A 407 -12.51 -0.80 9.69
C GLY A 407 -10.99 -0.64 9.79
N PRO A 408 -10.28 -1.73 10.15
CA PRO A 408 -8.83 -1.80 10.02
C PRO A 408 -8.40 -1.83 8.55
N GLN A 409 -7.12 -1.56 8.29
CA GLN A 409 -6.53 -1.42 6.96
C GLN A 409 -6.80 -2.60 6.03
N ALA A 410 -6.76 -3.84 6.53
CA ALA A 410 -7.15 -5.01 5.76
C ALA A 410 -8.58 -4.90 5.20
N LEU A 411 -9.56 -4.59 6.05
CA LEU A 411 -10.96 -4.45 5.64
C LEU A 411 -11.17 -3.20 4.79
N ARG A 412 -10.48 -2.09 5.08
CA ARG A 412 -10.49 -0.88 4.26
C ARG A 412 -10.00 -1.19 2.83
N TRP A 413 -8.95 -1.98 2.70
CA TRP A 413 -8.43 -2.36 1.39
C TRP A 413 -9.46 -3.17 0.60
N ILE A 414 -10.09 -4.16 1.24
CA ILE A 414 -11.15 -4.98 0.64
C ILE A 414 -12.31 -4.08 0.19
N ALA A 415 -12.83 -3.24 1.08
CA ALA A 415 -13.92 -2.32 0.77
C ALA A 415 -13.58 -1.37 -0.39
N ALA A 416 -12.33 -0.90 -0.50
CA ALA A 416 -11.89 -0.09 -1.64
C ALA A 416 -11.95 -0.86 -2.97
N GLN A 417 -11.61 -2.17 -2.97
CA GLN A 417 -11.70 -2.98 -4.17
C GLN A 417 -13.16 -3.25 -4.57
N TYR A 418 -14.01 -3.65 -3.61
CA TYR A 418 -15.43 -3.92 -3.87
C TYR A 418 -16.16 -2.65 -4.32
N LEU A 419 -15.89 -1.50 -3.70
CA LEU A 419 -16.44 -0.21 -4.13
C LEU A 419 -16.14 0.11 -5.60
N SER A 420 -14.94 -0.26 -6.08
CA SER A 420 -14.56 -0.09 -7.49
C SER A 420 -15.40 -0.99 -8.42
N SER A 421 -15.72 -2.21 -7.97
CA SER A 421 -16.52 -3.18 -8.74
C SER A 421 -18.03 -2.88 -8.78
N LEU A 422 -18.57 -2.17 -7.79
CA LEU A 422 -19.98 -1.77 -7.74
C LEU A 422 -20.38 -0.73 -8.81
N GLY A 423 -19.49 -0.44 -9.76
CA GLY A 423 -19.78 0.40 -10.92
C GLY A 423 -19.94 1.88 -10.60
N VAL A 424 -19.74 2.29 -9.34
CA VAL A 424 -19.97 3.66 -8.93
C VAL A 424 -18.73 4.51 -9.20
N LYS A 425 -18.47 4.75 -10.49
CA LYS A 425 -17.56 5.81 -10.99
C LYS A 425 -17.94 7.22 -10.48
N ARG A 426 -19.01 7.35 -9.67
CA ARG A 426 -19.61 8.58 -9.14
C ARG A 426 -19.73 8.64 -7.60
N ALA A 427 -19.33 7.62 -6.82
CA ALA A 427 -19.56 7.61 -5.37
C ALA A 427 -18.49 8.39 -4.61
N LEU A 428 -17.24 8.24 -4.99
CA LEU A 428 -16.22 9.22 -4.62
C LEU A 428 -16.24 10.22 -5.78
N SER A 429 -15.97 11.51 -5.55
CA SER A 429 -15.98 12.52 -6.63
C SER A 429 -15.37 11.93 -7.90
N ALA A 430 -15.95 12.21 -9.08
CA ALA A 430 -15.77 11.53 -10.37
C ALA A 430 -14.31 11.31 -10.87
N GLU A 431 -13.34 11.68 -10.06
CA GLU A 431 -11.89 11.68 -10.24
C GLU A 431 -11.12 10.71 -9.33
N SER A 432 -11.74 9.94 -8.42
CA SER A 432 -10.97 9.25 -7.36
C SER A 432 -11.18 7.73 -7.25
N VAL A 433 -10.11 6.97 -7.53
CA VAL A 433 -9.91 5.62 -6.98
C VAL A 433 -9.43 5.77 -5.54
N PHE A 434 -10.00 4.99 -4.62
CA PHE A 434 -9.58 5.01 -3.21
C PHE A 434 -8.32 4.15 -3.02
N ASP A 435 -7.18 4.79 -2.75
CA ASP A 435 -5.94 4.10 -2.36
C ASP A 435 -5.77 4.16 -0.83
N THR A 436 -5.85 3.01 -0.16
CA THR A 436 -5.66 2.91 1.30
C THR A 436 -4.23 3.17 1.77
N LYS A 437 -3.27 3.21 0.83
CA LYS A 437 -1.88 3.65 1.07
C LYS A 437 -1.65 5.11 0.70
N ALA A 438 -2.65 5.86 0.23
CA ALA A 438 -2.51 7.31 0.04
C ALA A 438 -2.35 8.01 1.40
N ASP A 439 -1.93 9.28 1.37
CA ASP A 439 -1.92 10.10 2.59
C ASP A 439 -3.29 10.07 3.28
N ALA A 440 -3.32 9.92 4.61
CA ALA A 440 -4.55 9.75 5.38
C ALA A 440 -5.46 10.97 5.27
N ARG A 441 -4.92 12.20 5.16
CA ARG A 441 -5.75 13.38 4.91
C ARG A 441 -6.42 13.27 3.53
N ARG A 442 -5.69 12.77 2.52
CA ARG A 442 -6.29 12.49 1.21
C ARG A 442 -7.38 11.42 1.31
N GLN A 443 -7.15 10.35 2.08
CA GLN A 443 -8.18 9.33 2.33
C GLN A 443 -9.43 9.94 2.98
N LEU A 444 -9.28 10.77 4.02
CA LEU A 444 -10.39 11.44 4.70
C LEU A 444 -11.15 12.41 3.78
N GLN A 445 -10.44 13.16 2.95
CA GLN A 445 -11.03 14.03 1.93
C GLN A 445 -11.90 13.24 0.95
N LEU A 446 -11.38 12.12 0.43
CA LEU A 446 -12.13 11.25 -0.48
C LEU A 446 -13.38 10.66 0.18
N MET A 447 -13.34 10.43 1.50
CA MET A 447 -14.51 9.96 2.26
C MET A 447 -15.50 11.08 2.64
N GLY A 448 -15.21 12.35 2.29
CA GLY A 448 -16.03 13.50 2.65
C GLY A 448 -16.02 13.85 4.14
N VAL A 449 -14.99 13.41 4.89
CA VAL A 449 -14.89 13.60 6.35
C VAL A 449 -13.99 14.80 6.69
N TRP A 450 -13.19 15.28 5.74
CA TRP A 450 -12.24 16.38 5.94
C TRP A 450 -12.32 17.39 4.79
N THR A 451 -12.57 18.65 5.11
CA THR A 451 -12.37 19.81 4.23
C THR A 451 -11.10 20.54 4.64
N LEU A 452 -10.32 21.05 3.67
CA LEU A 452 -9.13 21.83 3.98
C LEU A 452 -9.56 23.11 4.74
N PRO A 453 -8.83 23.55 5.78
CA PRO A 453 -8.98 24.92 6.26
C PRO A 453 -8.71 25.86 5.07
N GLY A 454 -9.73 26.58 4.60
CA GLY A 454 -9.63 27.51 3.48
C GLY A 454 -10.32 27.11 2.17
N SER A 455 -11.06 25.99 2.10
CA SER A 455 -11.90 25.69 0.93
C SER A 455 -13.28 26.37 0.93
N GLU A 456 -13.57 27.20 1.94
CA GLU A 456 -14.66 28.18 1.93
C GLU A 456 -14.09 29.60 1.72
N ALA A 457 -13.35 29.80 0.64
CA ALA A 457 -13.02 31.14 0.11
C ALA A 457 -12.45 31.03 -1.31
N LYS A 458 -13.32 30.75 -2.29
CA LYS A 458 -13.42 31.45 -3.59
C LYS A 458 -14.43 30.76 -4.50
#